data_AF-A0A645GRS0-F1
#
_entry.id   AF-A0A645GRS0-F1
#
_cell.length_a   1.000
_cell.length_b   1.000
_cell.length_c   1.000
_cell.angle_alpha   90.00
_cell.angle_beta   90.00
_cell.angle_gamma   90.00
#
_symmetry.space_group_name_H-M   'P 1'
#
loop_
_entity.id
_entity.type
_entity.pdbx_description
1 polymer ?
#
loop_
_entity_poly.entity_id
_entity_poly.type
_entity_poly.pdbx_seq_one_letter_code
_entity_poly.pdbx_strand_id
1 'polypeptide(L)'
;MAIESAARNPLVLVFLVLGSALSVVFWVKWIGRIELGRSNNAGGPERLSSWMFATMLLLALAVLVGGIFSVPLHERVLDPIAARVFAAAADTRFSWSLLQQMGDFPQWIILSLTGAIFVAWIISVNALRGARPETPYLCGANAPDDGPCSFHGPAGSVSQVFVTSLYLRSVFSEQRITVWTDMAGTVLLFVLLGLARLI
;
A
#
# COMPACT_ATOMS: atom_id res chain seq x y z
N MET A 1 -17.01 18.00 -4.01
CA MET A 1 -18.12 17.33 -4.73
C MET A 1 -18.43 15.92 -4.23
N ALA A 2 -17.50 14.95 -4.21
CA ALA A 2 -17.79 13.60 -3.69
C ALA A 2 -18.18 13.55 -2.20
N ILE A 3 -17.57 14.44 -1.40
CA ILE A 3 -17.88 14.58 0.03
C ILE A 3 -19.26 15.23 0.24
N GLU A 4 -19.65 16.16 -0.64
CA GLU A 4 -20.97 16.81 -0.56
C GLU A 4 -22.09 15.84 -0.97
N SER A 5 -21.87 15.01 -1.99
CA SER A 5 -22.84 13.97 -2.37
C SER A 5 -22.95 12.87 -1.31
N ALA A 6 -21.84 12.51 -0.65
CA ALA A 6 -21.85 11.60 0.50
C ALA A 6 -22.63 12.16 1.71
N ALA A 7 -22.52 13.47 1.98
CA ALA A 7 -23.28 14.11 3.06
C ALA A 7 -24.79 14.16 2.78
N ARG A 8 -25.20 14.24 1.51
CA ARG A 8 -26.62 14.27 1.11
C ARG A 8 -27.24 12.88 0.97
N ASN A 9 -26.44 11.85 0.70
CA ASN A 9 -26.92 10.49 0.51
C ASN A 9 -26.11 9.49 1.35
N PRO A 10 -26.69 8.93 2.44
CA PRO A 10 -25.95 8.06 3.36
C PRO A 10 -25.41 6.80 2.69
N LEU A 11 -26.03 6.34 1.60
CA LEU A 11 -25.56 5.19 0.83
C LEU A 11 -24.21 5.50 0.15
N VAL A 12 -24.03 6.70 -0.38
CA VAL A 12 -22.77 7.13 -1.01
C VAL A 12 -21.65 7.20 0.03
N LEU A 13 -21.94 7.68 1.24
CA LEU A 13 -20.99 7.69 2.34
C LEU A 13 -20.56 6.27 2.74
N VAL A 14 -21.50 5.33 2.84
CA VAL A 14 -21.19 3.93 3.16
C VAL A 14 -20.25 3.32 2.10
N PHE A 15 -20.54 3.50 0.81
CA PHE A 15 -19.67 2.99 -0.25
C PHE A 15 -18.29 3.66 -0.25
N LEU A 16 -18.22 4.96 0.05
CA LEU A 16 -16.96 5.70 0.14
C LEU A 16 -16.10 5.20 1.31
N VAL A 17 -16.69 5.00 2.49
CA VAL A 17 -15.98 4.46 3.66
C VAL A 17 -15.55 3.01 3.42
N LEU A 18 -16.43 2.17 2.84
CA LEU A 18 -16.09 0.78 2.51
C LEU A 18 -14.96 0.70 1.48
N GLY A 19 -15.01 1.51 0.42
CA GLY A 19 -13.95 1.55 -0.58
C GLY A 19 -12.60 1.97 0.02
N SER A 20 -12.61 2.98 0.90
CA SER A 20 -11.41 3.41 1.63
C SER A 20 -10.87 2.31 2.54
N ALA A 21 -11.72 1.65 3.33
CA ALA A 21 -11.28 0.57 4.22
C ALA A 21 -10.72 -0.64 3.46
N LEU A 22 -11.39 -1.06 2.38
CA LEU A 22 -10.96 -2.20 1.56
C LEU A 22 -9.61 -1.96 0.88
N SER A 23 -9.37 -0.74 0.40
CA SER A 23 -8.08 -0.38 -0.19
C SER A 23 -6.94 -0.44 0.82
N VAL A 24 -7.16 0.01 2.06
CA VAL A 24 -6.16 -0.13 3.14
C VAL A 24 -5.88 -1.61 3.44
N VAL A 25 -6.92 -2.45 3.59
CA VAL A 25 -6.75 -3.89 3.84
C VAL A 25 -5.94 -4.56 2.72
N PHE A 26 -6.24 -4.22 1.47
CA PHE A 26 -5.50 -4.72 0.32
C PHE A 26 -4.01 -4.35 0.41
N TRP A 27 -3.69 -3.06 0.62
CA TRP A 27 -2.31 -2.59 0.66
C TRP A 27 -1.53 -3.12 1.87
N VAL A 28 -2.14 -3.14 3.06
CA VAL A 28 -1.50 -3.69 4.27
C VAL A 28 -1.22 -5.18 4.11
N LYS A 29 -2.17 -5.94 3.56
CA LYS A 29 -1.95 -7.37 3.27
C LYS A 29 -0.82 -7.57 2.28
N TRP A 30 -0.75 -6.76 1.23
CA TRP A 30 0.27 -6.89 0.19
C TRP A 30 1.67 -6.55 0.72
N ILE A 31 1.82 -5.40 1.41
CA ILE A 31 3.08 -5.00 2.04
C ILE A 31 3.50 -6.03 3.09
N GLY A 32 2.57 -6.48 3.94
CA GLY A 32 2.84 -7.51 4.94
C GLY A 32 3.38 -8.80 4.33
N ARG A 33 2.85 -9.23 3.17
CA ARG A 33 3.37 -10.42 2.47
C ARG A 33 4.80 -10.24 1.95
N ILE A 34 5.17 -9.04 1.52
CA ILE A 34 6.53 -8.74 1.06
C ILE A 34 7.50 -8.75 2.23
N GLU A 35 7.15 -8.12 3.34
CA GLU A 35 7.99 -8.04 4.55
C GLU A 35 8.16 -9.38 5.28
N LEU A 36 7.09 -10.18 5.37
CA LEU A 36 7.11 -11.51 6.00
C LEU A 36 7.63 -12.61 5.05
N GLY A 37 7.74 -12.32 3.76
CA GLY A 37 8.21 -13.26 2.76
C GLY A 37 9.69 -13.55 2.95
N ARG A 38 10.04 -14.69 3.56
CA ARG A 38 11.44 -15.13 3.60
C ARG A 38 11.85 -15.57 2.20
N SER A 39 12.82 -14.87 1.61
CA SER A 39 13.44 -15.29 0.36
C SER A 39 14.10 -16.66 0.57
N ASN A 40 13.59 -17.69 -0.09
CA ASN A 40 14.23 -19.01 -0.14
C ASN A 40 15.34 -19.09 -1.20
N ASN A 41 15.70 -17.94 -1.79
CA ASN A 41 16.73 -17.89 -2.80
C ASN A 41 18.10 -17.91 -2.12
N ALA A 42 18.91 -18.92 -2.46
CA ALA A 42 20.32 -18.99 -2.11
C ALA A 42 21.17 -17.88 -2.78
N GLY A 43 20.58 -17.12 -3.71
CA GLY A 43 21.16 -15.90 -4.26
C GLY A 43 20.92 -14.75 -3.29
N GLY A 44 22.01 -14.10 -2.85
CA GLY A 44 21.97 -12.93 -1.96
C GLY A 44 21.12 -11.76 -2.48
N PRO A 45 21.09 -10.63 -1.75
CA PRO A 45 20.21 -9.50 -2.08
C PRO A 45 20.35 -9.09 -3.54
N GLU A 46 19.21 -9.02 -4.24
CA GLU A 46 19.15 -8.62 -5.63
C GLU A 46 19.72 -7.21 -5.79
N ARG A 47 20.69 -7.05 -6.68
CA ARG A 47 21.33 -5.75 -6.93
C ARG A 47 20.45 -4.94 -7.87
N LEU A 48 19.67 -4.03 -7.30
CA LEU A 48 18.91 -3.05 -8.07
C LEU A 48 19.87 -2.12 -8.83
N SER A 49 19.58 -1.85 -10.10
CA SER A 49 20.32 -0.85 -10.89
C SER A 49 20.21 0.53 -10.23
N SER A 50 21.32 1.28 -10.20
CA SER A 50 21.37 2.62 -9.59
C SER A 50 20.33 3.59 -10.18
N TRP A 51 20.01 3.46 -11.47
CA TRP A 51 18.98 4.27 -12.13
C TRP A 51 17.57 3.93 -11.65
N MET A 52 17.29 2.65 -11.42
CA MET A 52 16.01 2.22 -10.88
C MET A 52 15.82 2.72 -9.45
N PHE A 53 16.87 2.62 -8.63
CA PHE A 53 16.86 3.17 -7.28
C PHE A 53 16.67 4.69 -7.27
N ALA A 54 17.37 5.43 -8.14
CA ALA A 54 17.23 6.88 -8.25
C ALA A 54 15.79 7.30 -8.60
N THR A 55 15.16 6.62 -9.56
CA THR A 55 13.76 6.89 -9.93
C THR A 55 12.79 6.59 -8.79
N MET A 56 12.97 5.45 -8.10
CA MET A 56 12.15 5.12 -6.93
C MET A 56 12.30 6.16 -5.81
N LEU A 57 13.53 6.60 -5.53
CA LEU A 57 13.82 7.62 -4.53
C LEU A 57 13.18 8.97 -4.90
N LEU A 58 13.27 9.37 -6.17
CA LEU A 58 12.66 10.60 -6.68
C LEU A 58 11.15 10.57 -6.54
N LEU A 59 10.50 9.45 -6.89
CA LEU A 59 9.04 9.29 -6.72
C LEU A 59 8.64 9.34 -5.25
N ALA A 60 9.39 8.65 -4.38
CA ALA A 60 9.13 8.68 -2.94
C ALA A 60 9.25 10.11 -2.37
N LEU A 61 10.30 10.84 -2.74
CA LEU A 61 10.48 12.24 -2.36
C LEU A 61 9.36 13.13 -2.90
N ALA A 62 8.95 12.95 -4.16
CA ALA A 62 7.86 13.72 -4.76
C ALA A 62 6.54 13.53 -4.00
N VAL A 63 6.24 12.31 -3.54
CA VAL A 63 5.06 12.03 -2.71
C VAL A 63 5.15 12.73 -1.36
N LEU A 64 6.31 12.68 -0.68
CA LEU A 64 6.51 13.34 0.61
C LEU A 64 6.39 14.87 0.50
N VAL A 65 7.07 15.45 -0.49
CA VAL A 65 7.01 16.89 -0.77
C VAL A 65 5.58 17.28 -1.14
N GLY A 66 4.93 16.53 -2.04
CA GLY A 66 3.53 16.75 -2.41
C GLY A 66 2.58 16.72 -1.22
N GLY A 67 2.79 15.80 -0.27
CA GLY A 67 2.01 15.72 0.97
C GLY A 67 2.23 16.91 1.92
N ILE A 68 3.47 17.40 2.05
CA ILE A 68 3.78 18.58 2.87
C ILE A 68 3.19 19.85 2.25
N PHE A 69 3.27 19.98 0.93
CA PHE A 69 2.79 21.16 0.20
C PHE A 69 1.32 21.04 -0.24
N SER A 70 0.57 20.04 0.19
CA SER A 70 -0.82 19.83 -0.25
C SER A 70 -1.74 20.99 0.14
N VAL A 71 -1.62 21.52 1.36
CA VAL A 71 -2.42 22.66 1.85
C VAL A 71 -2.15 23.94 1.05
N PRO A 72 -0.90 24.44 0.96
CA PRO A 72 -0.64 25.65 0.19
C PRO A 72 -0.94 25.47 -1.31
N LEU A 73 -0.78 24.26 -1.85
CA LEU A 73 -1.18 23.96 -3.22
C LEU A 73 -2.70 24.06 -3.40
N HIS A 74 -3.48 23.57 -2.43
CA HIS A 74 -4.93 23.65 -2.45
C HIS A 74 -5.40 25.11 -2.41
N GLU A 75 -4.98 25.84 -1.38
CA GLU A 75 -5.42 27.22 -1.14
C GLU A 75 -4.98 28.20 -2.25
N ARG A 76 -3.76 28.05 -2.77
CA ARG A 76 -3.19 29.04 -3.72
C ARG A 76 -3.44 28.69 -5.18
N VAL A 77 -3.68 27.43 -5.50
CA VAL A 77 -3.78 26.98 -6.90
C VAL A 77 -5.13 26.33 -7.17
N LEU A 78 -5.56 25.37 -6.36
CA LEU A 78 -6.79 24.62 -6.65
C LEU A 78 -8.05 25.47 -6.39
N ASP A 79 -8.12 26.20 -5.28
CA ASP A 79 -9.25 27.06 -4.95
C ASP A 79 -9.54 28.15 -5.99
N PRO A 80 -8.55 28.95 -6.45
CA PRO A 80 -8.83 29.96 -7.47
C PRO A 80 -9.19 29.36 -8.84
N ILE A 81 -8.66 28.18 -9.18
CA ILE A 81 -9.04 27.46 -10.41
C ILE A 81 -10.48 26.95 -10.29
N ALA A 82 -10.82 26.31 -9.16
CA ALA A 82 -12.15 25.81 -8.90
C ALA A 82 -13.19 26.93 -8.93
N ALA A 83 -12.89 28.08 -8.31
CA ALA A 83 -13.76 29.25 -8.32
C ALA A 83 -14.03 29.79 -9.73
N ARG A 84 -13.05 29.72 -10.64
CA ARG A 84 -13.20 30.14 -12.04
C ARG A 84 -13.97 29.14 -12.89
N VAL A 85 -13.69 27.84 -12.73
CA VAL A 85 -14.29 26.77 -13.52
C VAL A 85 -15.73 26.49 -13.09
N PHE A 86 -16.03 26.57 -11.80
CA PHE A 86 -17.35 26.27 -11.22
C PHE A 86 -18.13 27.53 -10.84
N ALA A 87 -17.83 28.68 -11.45
CA ALA A 87 -18.49 29.96 -11.17
C ALA A 87 -20.03 29.91 -11.29
N ALA A 88 -20.58 29.04 -12.15
CA ALA A 88 -22.03 28.84 -12.31
C ALA A 88 -22.67 27.97 -11.19
N ALA A 89 -21.89 27.15 -10.49
CA ALA A 89 -22.36 26.34 -9.35
C ALA A 89 -22.28 27.11 -8.01
N ALA A 90 -21.56 28.24 -7.99
CA ALA A 90 -21.31 29.07 -6.80
C ALA A 90 -22.56 29.75 -6.22
N ASP A 91 -23.67 29.82 -6.96
CA ASP A 91 -24.93 30.39 -6.48
C ASP A 91 -25.65 29.48 -5.45
N THR A 92 -25.21 28.24 -5.30
CA THR A 92 -25.66 27.37 -4.21
C THR A 92 -24.92 27.70 -2.90
N ARG A 93 -25.34 28.77 -2.22
CA ARG A 93 -24.78 29.24 -0.93
C ARG A 93 -24.60 28.15 0.14
N PHE A 94 -25.38 27.08 0.07
CA PHE A 94 -25.27 25.93 0.98
C PHE A 94 -24.06 25.02 0.67
N SER A 95 -23.69 24.84 -0.61
CA SER A 95 -22.59 23.98 -1.06
C SER A 95 -21.22 24.50 -0.60
N TRP A 96 -21.01 25.82 -0.69
CA TRP A 96 -19.73 26.43 -0.29
C TRP A 96 -19.54 26.48 1.23
N SER A 97 -20.62 26.67 1.99
CA SER A 97 -20.55 26.74 3.47
C SER A 97 -20.18 25.39 4.12
N LEU A 98 -20.65 24.27 3.57
CA LEU A 98 -20.23 22.94 4.01
C LEU A 98 -18.78 22.63 3.61
N LEU A 99 -18.35 23.08 2.43
CA LEU A 99 -16.96 22.95 2.00
C LEU A 99 -16.01 23.75 2.90
N GLN A 100 -16.41 24.95 3.33
CA GLN A 100 -15.66 25.77 4.29
C GLN A 100 -15.64 25.17 5.70
N GLN A 101 -16.74 24.53 6.15
CA GLN A 101 -16.78 23.82 7.43
C GLN A 101 -15.98 22.51 7.42
N MET A 102 -15.87 21.83 6.28
CA MET A 102 -15.02 20.64 6.11
C MET A 102 -13.57 20.98 5.73
N GLY A 103 -13.30 22.23 5.34
CA GLY A 103 -11.96 22.74 5.03
C GLY A 103 -11.07 22.84 6.27
N ASP A 104 -11.65 22.84 7.47
CA ASP A 104 -10.91 22.79 8.74
C ASP A 104 -10.60 21.34 9.17
N PHE A 105 -10.35 20.45 8.20
CA PHE A 105 -9.80 19.15 8.50
C PHE A 105 -8.34 19.35 8.94
N PRO A 106 -7.98 19.01 10.20
CA PRO A 106 -6.65 19.26 10.73
C PRO A 106 -5.64 18.28 10.10
N GLN A 107 -5.22 18.57 8.86
CA GLN A 107 -4.30 17.74 8.08
C GLN A 107 -2.99 17.49 8.83
N TRP A 108 -2.59 18.43 9.68
CA TRP A 108 -1.42 18.31 10.55
C TRP A 108 -1.51 17.09 11.48
N ILE A 109 -2.70 16.65 11.90
CA ILE A 109 -2.87 15.45 12.73
C ILE A 109 -2.46 14.21 11.94
N ILE A 110 -2.97 14.03 10.71
CA ILE A 110 -2.57 12.89 9.86
C ILE A 110 -1.08 12.95 9.54
N LEU A 111 -0.56 14.14 9.21
CA LEU A 111 0.86 14.30 8.89
C LEU A 111 1.74 13.98 10.10
N SER A 112 1.35 14.42 11.30
CA SER A 112 2.07 14.15 12.54
C SER A 112 2.07 12.66 12.90
N LEU A 113 0.92 11.99 12.75
CA LEU A 113 0.80 10.55 12.97
C LEU A 113 1.67 9.77 11.98
N THR A 114 1.64 10.16 10.71
CA THR A 114 2.47 9.54 9.66
C THR A 114 3.96 9.74 9.96
N GLY A 115 4.35 10.95 10.38
CA GLY A 115 5.71 11.26 10.82
C GLY A 115 6.14 10.43 12.03
N ALA A 116 5.27 10.26 13.02
CA ALA A 116 5.55 9.45 14.20
C ALA A 116 5.74 7.95 13.83
N ILE A 117 4.89 7.41 12.94
CA ILE A 117 5.04 6.05 12.43
C ILE A 117 6.37 5.88 11.68
N PHE A 118 6.75 6.86 10.85
CA PHE A 118 8.02 6.84 10.12
C PHE A 118 9.23 6.85 11.07
N VAL A 119 9.21 7.70 12.11
CA VAL A 119 10.26 7.72 13.13
C VAL A 119 10.32 6.40 13.89
N ALA A 120 9.18 5.84 14.30
CA ALA A 120 9.10 4.55 14.96
C ALA A 120 9.68 3.42 14.07
N TRP A 121 9.43 3.46 12.76
CA TRP A 121 10.01 2.54 11.80
C TRP A 121 11.55 2.66 11.73
N ILE A 122 12.10 3.89 11.64
CA ILE A 122 13.56 4.10 11.65
C ILE A 122 14.19 3.53 12.94
N ILE A 123 13.59 3.83 14.09
CA ILE A 123 14.07 3.33 15.40
C ILE A 123 14.04 1.81 15.40
N SER A 124 12.95 1.20 14.96
CA SER A 124 12.78 -0.26 14.93
C SER A 124 13.81 -0.93 14.00
N VAL A 125 13.99 -0.41 12.79
CA VAL A 125 14.98 -0.94 11.84
C VAL A 125 16.40 -0.79 12.40
N ASN A 126 16.74 0.35 13.00
CA ASN A 126 18.05 0.55 13.60
C ASN A 126 18.28 -0.32 14.84
N ALA A 127 17.26 -0.57 15.65
CA ALA A 127 17.35 -1.51 16.78
C ALA A 127 17.54 -2.96 16.32
N LEU A 128 16.99 -3.32 15.15
CA LEU A 128 17.11 -4.64 14.56
C LEU A 128 18.39 -4.82 13.71
N ARG A 129 19.09 -3.73 13.37
CA ARG A 129 20.39 -3.76 12.68
C ARG A 129 21.46 -4.39 13.59
N GLY A 130 21.60 -5.71 13.48
CA GLY A 130 22.56 -6.50 14.26
C GLY A 130 21.92 -7.64 15.03
N ALA A 131 20.58 -7.69 15.10
CA ALA A 131 19.88 -8.88 15.57
C ALA A 131 20.17 -10.03 14.60
N ARG A 132 20.77 -11.12 15.10
CA ARG A 132 20.86 -12.36 14.35
C ARG A 132 19.44 -12.93 14.28
N PRO A 133 18.87 -13.14 13.07
CA PRO A 133 17.57 -13.79 12.98
C PRO A 133 17.72 -15.20 13.58
N GLU A 134 17.14 -15.43 14.75
CA GLU A 134 17.10 -16.79 15.30
C GLU A 134 16.30 -17.67 14.35
N THR A 135 16.82 -18.86 14.07
CA THR A 135 16.13 -19.82 13.22
C THR A 135 14.90 -20.33 13.96
N PRO A 136 13.77 -20.55 13.26
CA PRO A 136 12.58 -21.13 13.89
C PRO A 136 12.94 -22.48 14.54
N TYR A 137 12.39 -22.77 15.71
CA TYR A 137 12.53 -24.09 16.32
C TYR A 137 11.71 -25.12 15.51
N LEU A 138 12.37 -26.08 14.86
CA LEU A 138 11.74 -27.03 13.94
C LEU A 138 11.39 -28.38 14.59
N CYS A 139 11.28 -28.43 15.93
CA CYS A 139 10.97 -29.65 16.70
C CYS A 139 11.92 -30.84 16.44
N GLY A 140 13.19 -30.57 16.10
CA GLY A 140 14.23 -31.57 15.84
C GLY A 140 15.64 -31.00 15.89
N ALA A 141 16.64 -31.79 15.50
CA ALA A 141 18.00 -31.28 15.31
C ALA A 141 18.03 -30.41 14.05
N ASN A 142 18.07 -29.09 14.25
CA ASN A 142 18.31 -28.14 13.17
C ASN A 142 19.64 -28.49 12.50
N ALA A 143 19.66 -28.48 11.16
CA ALA A 143 20.83 -28.79 10.35
C ALA A 143 21.32 -27.51 9.66
N PRO A 144 21.89 -26.54 10.40
CA PRO A 144 22.22 -25.21 9.86
C PRO A 144 23.28 -25.26 8.76
N ASP A 145 24.08 -26.32 8.71
CA ASP A 145 25.11 -26.54 7.67
C ASP A 145 24.49 -26.86 6.29
N ASP A 146 23.29 -27.44 6.26
CA ASP A 146 22.56 -27.82 5.05
C ASP A 146 21.62 -26.70 4.53
N GLY A 147 21.51 -25.58 5.25
CA GLY A 147 20.77 -24.40 4.83
C GLY A 147 19.97 -23.70 5.94
N PRO A 148 19.39 -22.52 5.63
CA PRO A 148 18.48 -21.86 6.55
C PRO A 148 17.16 -22.67 6.66
N CYS A 149 16.72 -22.95 7.89
CA CYS A 149 15.48 -23.68 8.19
C CYS A 149 15.43 -25.15 7.73
N SER A 150 16.56 -25.85 7.75
CA SER A 150 16.63 -27.32 7.61
C SER A 150 16.64 -28.04 8.96
N PHE A 151 16.04 -29.21 9.02
CA PHE A 151 16.11 -30.11 10.17
C PHE A 151 16.34 -31.56 9.71
N HIS A 152 16.94 -32.37 10.58
CA HIS A 152 17.05 -33.80 10.36
C HIS A 152 15.70 -34.48 10.64
N GLY A 153 15.12 -35.02 9.58
CA GLY A 153 13.94 -35.88 9.63
C GLY A 153 14.28 -37.33 10.01
N PRO A 154 13.26 -38.21 10.03
CA PRO A 154 13.44 -39.63 10.26
C PRO A 154 14.45 -40.23 9.26
N ALA A 155 15.25 -41.19 9.73
CA ALA A 155 16.30 -41.87 8.96
C ALA A 155 17.45 -40.98 8.45
N GLY A 156 17.68 -39.80 9.05
CA GLY A 156 18.81 -38.92 8.68
C GLY A 156 18.58 -38.12 7.40
N SER A 157 17.37 -38.16 6.85
CA SER A 157 16.99 -37.31 5.72
C SER A 157 16.95 -35.84 6.15
N VAL A 158 17.52 -34.94 5.37
CA VAL A 158 17.42 -33.49 5.62
C VAL A 158 16.16 -32.97 4.95
N SER A 159 15.28 -32.31 5.72
CA SER A 159 14.05 -31.70 5.21
C SER A 159 14.05 -30.19 5.46
N GLN A 160 13.64 -29.42 4.44
CA GLN A 160 13.55 -27.97 4.52
C GLN A 160 12.14 -27.53 4.91
N VAL A 161 12.03 -26.63 5.88
CA VAL A 161 10.75 -26.09 6.34
C VAL A 161 10.44 -24.77 5.66
N PHE A 162 9.27 -24.74 5.01
CA PHE A 162 8.73 -23.54 4.41
C PHE A 162 7.80 -22.84 5.40
N VAL A 163 8.27 -21.75 5.99
CA VAL A 163 7.41 -20.84 6.74
C VAL A 163 6.73 -19.91 5.73
N THR A 164 5.48 -20.21 5.40
CA THR A 164 4.64 -19.35 4.57
C THR A 164 3.54 -18.72 5.42
N SER A 165 3.16 -17.49 5.12
CA SER A 165 2.07 -16.80 5.81
C SER A 165 0.66 -17.33 5.43
N LEU A 166 0.57 -18.36 4.59
CA LEU A 166 -0.68 -18.94 4.10
C LEU A 166 -0.94 -20.34 4.66
N TYR A 167 -1.81 -20.42 5.66
CA TYR A 167 -2.45 -21.67 6.11
C TYR A 167 -3.29 -22.37 5.00
N LEU A 168 -3.56 -21.68 3.89
CA LEU A 168 -4.49 -22.09 2.82
C LEU A 168 -3.82 -22.10 1.43
N ARG A 169 -2.54 -22.50 1.33
CA ARG A 169 -1.84 -22.61 0.04
C ARG A 169 -2.60 -23.45 -1.00
N SER A 170 -3.41 -24.42 -0.55
CA SER A 170 -4.24 -25.26 -1.42
C SER A 170 -5.53 -24.59 -1.92
N VAL A 171 -6.09 -23.62 -1.17
CA VAL A 171 -7.35 -22.93 -1.52
C VAL A 171 -7.08 -21.61 -2.22
N PHE A 172 -6.08 -20.85 -1.76
CA PHE A 172 -5.62 -19.60 -2.37
C PHE A 172 -4.25 -19.81 -3.02
N SER A 173 -4.23 -20.62 -4.08
CA SER A 173 -3.02 -20.74 -4.89
C SER A 173 -2.85 -19.47 -5.74
N GLU A 174 -1.64 -18.91 -5.70
CA GLU A 174 -1.27 -17.71 -6.46
C GLU A 174 -1.59 -17.89 -7.95
N GLN A 175 -1.32 -19.07 -8.48
CA GLN A 175 -1.63 -19.43 -9.88
C GLN A 175 -3.11 -19.29 -10.25
N ARG A 176 -4.07 -19.60 -9.35
CA ARG A 176 -5.49 -19.44 -9.67
C ARG A 176 -5.90 -17.96 -9.61
N ILE A 177 -5.42 -17.23 -8.61
CA ILE A 177 -5.81 -15.83 -8.40
C ILE A 177 -5.22 -14.94 -9.50
N THR A 178 -3.97 -15.18 -9.89
CA THR A 178 -3.30 -14.41 -10.95
C THR A 178 -4.05 -14.53 -12.28
N VAL A 179 -4.53 -15.72 -12.64
CA VAL A 179 -5.33 -15.90 -13.87
C VAL A 179 -6.61 -15.06 -13.85
N TRP A 180 -7.36 -15.06 -12.75
CA TRP A 180 -8.58 -14.25 -12.64
C TRP A 180 -8.28 -12.74 -12.60
N THR A 181 -7.18 -12.36 -11.95
CA THR A 181 -6.77 -10.95 -11.81
C THR A 181 -6.27 -10.39 -13.14
N ASP A 182 -5.44 -11.14 -13.87
CA ASP A 182 -4.93 -10.74 -15.18
C ASP A 182 -6.07 -10.66 -16.21
N MET A 183 -7.02 -11.60 -16.16
CA MET A 183 -8.20 -11.53 -17.01
C MET A 183 -9.05 -10.29 -16.71
N ALA A 184 -9.32 -10.00 -15.44
CA ALA A 184 -10.04 -8.80 -15.03
C ALA A 184 -9.30 -7.52 -15.42
N GLY A 185 -7.97 -7.48 -15.23
CA GLY A 185 -7.11 -6.37 -15.62
C GLY A 185 -7.11 -6.15 -17.13
N THR A 186 -7.03 -7.21 -17.92
CA THR A 186 -7.07 -7.16 -19.39
C THR A 186 -8.42 -6.62 -19.88
N VAL A 187 -9.52 -7.10 -19.32
CA VAL A 187 -10.87 -6.58 -19.64
C VAL A 187 -10.97 -5.09 -19.30
N LEU A 188 -10.49 -4.68 -18.12
CA LEU A 188 -10.47 -3.27 -17.72
C LEU A 188 -9.63 -2.41 -18.67
N LEU A 189 -8.49 -2.92 -19.12
CA LEU A 189 -7.58 -2.24 -20.05
C LEU A 189 -8.24 -2.07 -21.43
N PHE A 190 -8.95 -3.09 -21.93
CA PHE A 190 -9.76 -2.98 -23.15
C PHE A 190 -10.92 -1.99 -23.02
N VAL A 191 -11.58 -1.94 -21.86
CA VAL A 191 -12.63 -0.95 -21.60
C VAL A 191 -12.07 0.47 -21.61
N LEU A 192 -10.92 0.70 -20.97
CA LEU A 192 -10.23 2.00 -20.96
C LEU A 192 -9.77 2.43 -22.37
N LEU A 193 -9.18 1.52 -23.14
CA LEU A 193 -8.74 1.80 -24.52
C LEU A 193 -9.92 1.96 -25.49
N GLY A 194 -11.01 1.22 -25.29
CA GLY A 194 -12.24 1.34 -26.07
C GLY A 194 -12.95 2.67 -25.83
N LEU A 195 -12.94 3.17 -24.58
CA LEU A 195 -13.42 4.50 -24.23
C LEU A 195 -12.53 5.62 -24.79
N ALA A 196 -11.21 5.42 -24.89
CA ALA A 196 -10.27 6.39 -25.43
C ALA A 196 -10.41 6.65 -26.94
N ARG A 197 -11.13 5.80 -27.69
CA ARG A 197 -11.42 6.02 -29.12
C ARG A 197 -12.75 6.73 -29.40
N LEU A 198 -13.53 7.04 -28.38
CA LEU A 198 -14.89 7.59 -28.49
C LEU A 198 -15.03 9.02 -27.93
N ILE A 199 -13.90 9.65 -27.60
CA ILE A 199 -13.74 11.07 -27.21
C ILE A 199 -12.78 11.71 -28.23
#